data_AF-A0A536H9H1-F1
#
_entry.id   AF-A0A536H9H1-F1
#
_cell.length_a   1.000
_cell.length_b   1.000
_cell.length_c   1.000
_cell.angle_alpha   90.00
_cell.angle_beta   90.00
_cell.angle_gamma   90.00
#
_symmetry.space_group_name_H-M   'P 1'
#
loop_
_entity.id
_entity.type
_entity.pdbx_description
1 polymer ?
#
loop_
_entity_poly.entity_id
_entity_poly.type
_entity_poly.pdbx_seq_one_letter_code
_entity_poly.pdbx_strand_id
1 'polypeptide(L)' 'CDGHHLWSWIEGGPTDLDNLVLLCRRHHRMVHEGGWQLIKTEDRQIMTIAPTVTFGLPRGPD' A
#
# COMPACT_ATOMS: atom_id res chain seq x y z
N CYS A 1 8.46 14.48 -0.60
CA CYS A 1 7.56 13.46 -0.06
C CYS A 1 6.15 13.82 -0.47
N ASP A 2 5.33 12.82 -0.76
CA ASP A 2 3.96 13.00 -1.22
C ASP A 2 3.02 12.34 -0.20
N GLY A 3 1.85 12.92 0.02
CA GLY A 3 0.81 12.33 0.85
C GLY A 3 0.11 11.20 0.12
N HIS A 4 0.06 10.03 0.75
CA HIS A 4 -0.68 8.87 0.29
C HIS A 4 -1.91 8.66 1.17
N HIS A 5 -3.09 8.58 0.56
CA HIS A 5 -4.34 8.29 1.26
C HIS A 5 -4.44 6.80 1.60
N LEU A 6 -4.68 6.46 2.86
CA LEU A 6 -4.90 5.07 3.31
C LEU A 6 -6.27 4.56 2.84
N TRP A 7 -7.30 5.40 2.92
CA TRP A 7 -8.55 5.26 2.21
C TRP A 7 -8.52 6.17 0.99
N SER A 8 -8.54 5.58 -0.21
CA SER A 8 -8.46 6.29 -1.48
C SER A 8 -9.48 7.44 -1.56
N TRP A 9 -9.02 8.59 -2.06
CA TRP A 9 -9.88 9.75 -2.33
C TRP A 9 -11.04 9.42 -3.29
N ILE A 10 -10.79 8.55 -4.28
CA ILE A 10 -11.83 8.13 -5.25
C ILE A 10 -12.96 7.36 -4.56
N GLU A 11 -12.64 6.66 -3.47
CA GLU A 11 -13.59 5.91 -2.65
C GLU A 11 -14.22 6.77 -1.54
N GLY A 12 -13.98 8.08 -1.56
CA GLY A 12 -14.53 9.02 -0.58
C GLY A 12 -13.63 9.29 0.63
N GLY A 13 -12.39 8.80 0.63
CA GLY A 13 -11.44 9.05 1.71
C GLY A 13 -11.12 10.54 1.91
N PRO A 14 -11.16 11.04 3.16
CA PRO A 14 -10.94 12.46 3.44
C PRO A 14 -9.47 12.85 3.23
N THR A 15 -9.23 14.14 2.98
CA THR A 15 -7.87 14.70 2.95
C THR A 15 -7.56 15.32 4.30
N ASP A 16 -7.10 14.50 5.23
CA ASP A 16 -6.70 14.91 6.58
C ASP A 16 -5.46 14.13 7.04
N LEU A 17 -4.85 14.55 8.15
CA LEU A 17 -3.64 13.94 8.67
C LEU A 17 -3.86 12.51 9.19
N ASP A 18 -5.09 12.12 9.49
CA ASP A 18 -5.37 10.79 9.97
C ASP A 18 -5.44 9.76 8.84
N ASN A 19 -5.89 10.18 7.66
CA ASN A 19 -5.96 9.37 6.45
C ASN A 19 -4.69 9.46 5.57
N LEU A 20 -3.73 10.34 5.88
CA LEU A 20 -2.52 10.54 5.07
C LEU A 20 -1.26 9.95 5.71
N VAL A 21 -0.41 9.35 4.88
CA VAL A 21 0.97 8.98 5.21
C VAL A 21 1.96 9.58 4.21
N LEU A 22 3.09 10.08 4.69
CA LEU A 22 4.13 10.63 3.83
C LEU A 22 5.02 9.52 3.28
N LEU A 23 5.08 9.43 1.95
CA LEU A 23 5.97 8.51 1.25
C LEU A 23 6.93 9.28 0.33
N CYS A 24 8.11 8.71 0.11
CA CYS A 24 8.94 9.17 -1.01
C CYS A 24 8.34 8.66 -2.33
N ARG A 25 8.68 9.29 -3.46
CA ARG A 25 8.13 8.94 -4.78
C ARG A 25 8.24 7.43 -5.10
N ARG A 26 9.36 6.80 -4.75
CA ARG A 26 9.59 5.36 -4.95
C ARG A 26 8.62 4.50 -4.16
N HIS A 27 8.45 4.76 -2.87
CA HIS A 27 7.53 4.00 -2.03
C HIS A 27 6.07 4.32 -2.37
N HIS A 28 5.76 5.55 -2.76
CA HIS A 28 4.43 5.92 -3.22
C HIS A 28 4.02 5.10 -4.45
N ARG A 29 4.95 4.92 -5.41
CA ARG A 29 4.75 4.05 -6.58
C ARG A 29 4.59 2.58 -6.21
N MET A 30 5.34 2.07 -5.23
CA MET A 30 5.23 0.68 -4.78
C MET A 30 3.83 0.35 -4.23
N VAL A 31 3.18 1.31 -3.58
CA VAL A 31 1.83 1.13 -3.05
C VAL A 31 0.79 1.21 -4.18
N HIS A 32 0.92 2.17 -5.10
CA HIS A 32 -0.01 2.30 -6.23
C HIS A 32 0.10 1.18 -7.26
N GLU A 33 1.32 0.73 -7.58
CA GLU A 33 1.58 -0.17 -8.72
C GLU A 33 2.20 -1.51 -8.31
N GLY A 34 2.89 -1.55 -7.16
CA GLY A 34 3.67 -2.71 -6.72
C GLY A 34 2.90 -3.67 -5.82
N GLY A 35 1.61 -3.44 -5.57
CA GLY A 35 0.76 -4.30 -4.74
C GLY A 35 1.10 -4.28 -3.25
N TRP A 36 1.91 -3.33 -2.79
CA TRP A 36 2.15 -3.11 -1.37
C TRP A 36 0.93 -2.50 -0.71
N GLN A 37 0.60 -2.94 0.49
CA GLN A 37 -0.49 -2.36 1.28
C GLN A 37 0.05 -1.70 2.54
N LEU A 38 -0.64 -0.66 2.99
CA LEU A 38 -0.36 0.03 4.25
C LEU A 38 -1.56 -0.10 5.17
N ILE A 39 -1.31 -0.43 6.42
CA ILE A 39 -2.31 -0.45 7.48
C ILE A 39 -1.84 0.48 8.58
N LYS A 40 -2.71 1.40 9.01
CA LYS A 40 -2.50 2.21 10.22
C LYS A 40 -3.14 1.49 11.39
N THR A 41 -2.35 1.15 12.41
CA THR A 41 -2.85 0.51 13.63
C THR A 41 -3.46 1.55 14.57
N GLU A 42 -4.18 1.08 15.60
CA GLU A 42 -4.70 1.95 16.67
C GLU A 42 -3.59 2.75 17.37
N ASP A 43 -2.40 2.15 17.52
CA ASP A 43 -1.20 2.79 18.08
C ASP A 43 -0.50 3.78 17.11
N ARG A 44 -1.18 4.16 16.02
CA ARG A 44 -0.67 5.05 14.96
C ARG A 44 0.61 4.56 14.29
N GLN A 45 0.87 3.25 14.33
CA GLN A 45 1.98 2.65 13.58
C GLN A 45 1.53 2.31 12.16
N ILE A 46 2.45 2.39 11.20
CA ILE A 46 2.21 1.96 9.82
C ILE A 46 2.82 0.58 9.62
N MET A 47 1.98 -0.40 9.36
CA MET A 47 2.39 -1.73 8.96
C MET A 47 2.37 -1.83 7.43
N THR A 48 3.45 -2.33 6.85
CA THR A 48 3.56 -2.61 5.41
C THR A 48 3.33 -4.09 5.15
N ILE A 49 2.40 -4.41 4.26
CA ILE A 49 2.17 -5.77 3.80
C ILE A 49 2.76 -5.89 2.40
N ALA A 50 3.70 -6.82 2.23
CA ALA A 50 4.29 -7.11 0.94
C ALA A 50 3.26 -7.84 0.04
N PRO A 51 3.30 -7.59 -1.28
CA PRO A 51 2.46 -8.33 -2.22
C PRO A 51 2.78 -9.83 -2.14
N THR A 52 1.75 -10.68 -2.20
CA THR A 52 1.95 -12.12 -2.38
C THR A 52 2.48 -12.36 -3.79
N VAL A 53 3.78 -12.61 -3.92
CA VAL A 53 4.34 -13.16 -5.15
C VAL A 53 4.08 -14.65 -5.17
N THR A 54 3.05 -15.08 -5.90
CA THR A 54 2.97 -16.49 -6.31
C THR A 54 4.08 -16.71 -7.32
N PHE A 55 5.28 -17.09 -6.86
CA PHE A 55 6.23 -17.77 -7.74
C PHE A 55 5.46 -18.92 -8.36
N GLY A 56 5.35 -18.89 -9.69
CA GLY A 56 4.32 -19.61 -10.45
C GLY A 56 4.11 -21.04 -9.99
N LEU A 57 2.86 -21.52 -10.09
CA LEU A 57 2.58 -22.94 -9.95
C LEU A 57 3.67 -23.74 -10.69
N PRO A 58 4.25 -24.80 -10.08
CA PRO A 58 5.19 -25.65 -10.79
C PRO A 58 4.49 -26.08 -12.09
N ARG A 59 5.12 -25.80 -13.23
CA ARG A 59 4.65 -26.34 -14.52
C ARG A 59 4.58 -27.85 -14.33
N GLY A 60 3.39 -28.43 -14.49
CA GLY A 60 3.23 -29.88 -14.44
C GLY A 60 4.10 -30.54 -15.51
N PRO A 61 4.55 -31.79 -15.30
CA PRO A 61 5.27 -32.52 -16.32
C PRO A 61 4.39 -32.68 -17.57
N ASP A 62 5.04 -32.58 -18.73
CA ASP A 62 4.52 -32.84 -20.07
C ASP A 62 4.01 -34.27 -20.26
#